data_AF-A0A9X3YHF7-F1
#
_entry.id   AF-A0A9X3YHF7-F1
#
_cell.length_a   1.000
_cell.length_b   1.000
_cell.length_c   1.000
_cell.angle_alpha   90.00
_cell.angle_beta   90.00
_cell.angle_gamma   90.00
#
_symmetry.space_group_name_H-M   'P 1'
#
loop_
_entity.id
_entity.type
_entity.pdbx_description
1 polymer ?
#
loop_
_entity_poly.entity_id
_entity_poly.type
_entity_poly.pdbx_seq_one_letter_code
_entity_poly.pdbx_strand_id
1 'polypeptide(L)'
;MHAFHARSLLRPFAALAFAFAVAPAVHAGGNSFTVTNNGTGAWVLDGVENPPLTLTRGQSYTFQLQGVSAIHPFNINTINITGNGNRYNSGVTNNGATGNTAITFVVPNDAPDSLHYNCANHGLMNGPITVVNGVVDAIFADDFEV
;
A
#
# COMPACT_ATOMS: atom_id res chain seq x y z
N MET A 1 41.48 51.00 -10.69
CA MET A 1 41.07 51.23 -9.28
C MET A 1 39.67 50.68 -9.13
N HIS A 2 39.56 49.61 -8.33
CA HIS A 2 38.40 49.05 -7.62
C HIS A 2 36.98 49.11 -8.21
N ALA A 3 36.39 47.93 -8.44
CA ALA A 3 34.95 47.59 -8.31
C ALA A 3 34.69 46.26 -9.06
N PHE A 4 33.93 45.26 -8.62
CA PHE A 4 33.18 44.95 -7.39
C PHE A 4 32.99 43.41 -7.44
N HIS A 5 33.39 42.67 -6.40
CA HIS A 5 33.08 41.24 -6.28
C HIS A 5 31.67 41.09 -5.71
N ALA A 6 30.71 40.65 -6.51
CA ALA A 6 29.41 40.24 -6.00
C ALA A 6 29.49 38.79 -5.48
N ARG A 7 29.72 38.64 -4.16
CA ARG A 7 29.53 37.35 -3.46
C ARG A 7 28.05 37.23 -3.09
N SER A 8 27.30 36.46 -3.86
CA SER A 8 25.94 36.05 -3.49
C SER A 8 26.04 34.96 -2.42
N LEU A 9 25.62 35.28 -1.20
CA LEU A 9 25.42 34.35 -0.09
C LEU A 9 23.91 34.18 0.07
N LEU A 10 23.32 33.17 -0.60
CA LEU A 10 21.94 32.78 -0.33
C LEU A 10 21.92 31.66 0.72
N ARG A 11 21.17 31.93 1.78
CA ARG A 11 21.12 31.22 3.06
C ARG A 11 20.41 29.87 2.92
N PRO A 12 20.81 28.82 3.65
CA PRO A 12 20.03 27.59 3.67
C PRO A 12 18.70 27.84 4.41
N PHE A 13 17.58 27.54 3.76
CA PHE A 13 16.30 27.39 4.44
C PHE A 13 16.34 26.06 5.20
N ALA A 14 16.49 26.13 6.53
CA ALA A 14 16.16 25.02 7.40
C ALA A 14 14.64 24.87 7.41
N ALA A 15 14.12 23.87 6.69
CA ALA A 15 12.73 23.45 6.85
C ALA A 15 12.64 22.66 8.17
N LEU A 16 12.04 23.28 9.19
CA LEU A 16 11.65 22.60 10.41
C LEU A 16 10.46 21.68 10.07
N ALA A 17 10.72 20.41 9.81
CA ALA A 17 9.66 19.42 9.66
C ALA A 17 9.02 19.16 11.03
N PHE A 18 7.83 19.70 11.25
CA PHE A 18 6.94 19.22 12.30
C PHE A 18 6.47 17.82 11.92
N ALA A 19 7.00 16.81 12.59
CA ALA A 19 6.47 15.46 12.50
C ALA A 19 5.08 15.43 13.14
N PHE A 20 4.03 15.52 12.34
CA PHE A 20 2.72 15.04 12.75
C PHE A 20 2.82 13.52 12.83
N ALA A 21 2.62 12.96 14.02
CA ALA A 21 2.36 11.55 14.18
C ALA A 21 1.09 11.23 13.38
N VAL A 22 1.27 10.61 12.21
CA VAL A 22 0.17 10.07 11.44
C VAL A 22 -0.30 8.84 12.21
N ALA A 23 -1.46 8.93 12.86
CA ALA A 23 -2.21 7.73 13.20
C ALA A 23 -2.31 6.87 11.93
N PRO A 24 -2.34 5.52 11.99
CA PRO A 24 -2.57 4.73 10.78
C PRO A 24 -3.85 5.25 10.14
N ALA A 25 -3.72 5.90 8.99
CA ALA A 25 -4.86 6.41 8.27
C ALA A 25 -5.67 5.19 7.88
N VAL A 26 -6.81 4.97 8.55
CA VAL A 26 -7.83 4.11 7.99
C VAL A 26 -8.23 4.81 6.70
N HIS A 27 -7.76 4.27 5.57
CA HIS A 27 -7.94 4.94 4.29
C HIS A 27 -9.43 4.90 4.00
N ALA A 28 -10.09 6.06 3.97
CA ALA A 28 -11.53 6.21 3.79
C ALA A 28 -12.01 5.90 2.35
N GLY A 29 -11.15 5.30 1.53
CA GLY A 29 -11.55 4.63 0.30
C GLY A 29 -12.22 3.32 0.68
N GLY A 30 -13.32 2.96 0.04
CA GLY A 30 -13.99 1.68 0.31
C GLY A 30 -13.11 0.48 -0.05
N ASN A 31 -13.73 -0.61 -0.47
CA ASN A 31 -13.01 -1.82 -0.85
C ASN A 31 -12.24 -1.72 -2.19
N SER A 32 -11.79 -0.52 -2.58
CA SER A 32 -11.07 -0.26 -3.82
C SER A 32 -9.99 0.79 -3.62
N PHE A 33 -8.78 0.52 -4.11
CA PHE A 33 -7.62 1.39 -4.10
C PHE A 33 -7.24 1.77 -5.53
N THR A 34 -6.95 3.05 -5.79
CA THR A 34 -6.29 3.50 -7.01
C THR A 34 -4.79 3.34 -6.84
N VAL A 35 -4.13 2.60 -7.74
CA VAL A 35 -2.69 2.29 -7.65
C VAL A 35 -1.92 2.92 -8.80
N THR A 36 -0.98 3.80 -8.46
CA THR A 36 0.05 4.34 -9.36
C THR A 36 1.42 4.21 -8.68
N ASN A 37 2.49 4.75 -9.28
CA ASN A 37 3.82 4.74 -8.68
C ASN A 37 4.54 6.09 -8.81
N ASN A 38 5.40 6.39 -7.86
CA ASN A 38 6.36 7.49 -7.95
C ASN A 38 7.75 6.92 -8.29
N GLY A 39 8.06 6.89 -9.58
CA GLY A 39 9.29 6.29 -10.10
C GLY A 39 9.50 4.87 -9.59
N THR A 40 10.69 4.60 -9.05
CA THR A 40 11.08 3.32 -8.42
C THR A 40 11.06 3.39 -6.89
N GLY A 41 10.60 4.51 -6.31
CA GLY A 41 10.71 4.82 -4.89
C GLY A 41 9.49 4.44 -4.07
N ALA A 42 8.28 4.52 -4.65
CA ALA A 42 7.05 4.24 -3.92
C ALA A 42 5.92 3.73 -4.82
N TRP A 43 5.09 2.87 -4.26
CA TRP A 43 3.71 2.75 -4.69
C TRP A 43 2.90 3.94 -4.17
N VAL A 44 1.96 4.42 -4.96
CA VAL A 44 1.01 5.46 -4.56
C VAL A 44 -0.37 4.84 -4.56
N LEU A 45 -0.96 4.65 -3.38
CA LEU A 45 -2.30 4.10 -3.20
C LEU A 45 -3.21 5.24 -2.76
N ASP A 46 -4.19 5.56 -3.59
CA ASP A 46 -5.15 6.66 -3.38
C ASP A 46 -4.46 7.99 -3.03
N GLY A 47 -3.34 8.26 -3.71
CA GLY A 47 -2.56 9.50 -3.55
C GLY A 47 -1.57 9.49 -2.38
N VAL A 48 -1.48 8.41 -1.60
CA VAL A 48 -0.52 8.28 -0.48
C VAL A 48 0.62 7.35 -0.87
N GLU A 49 1.86 7.74 -0.57
CA GLU A 49 3.04 6.91 -0.82
C GLU A 49 3.17 5.80 0.24
N ASN A 50 3.29 4.55 -0.23
CA ASN A 50 3.52 3.36 0.58
C ASN A 50 2.66 3.26 1.87
N PRO A 51 1.33 3.56 1.84
CA PRO A 51 0.52 3.55 3.04
C PRO A 51 0.40 2.14 3.62
N PRO A 52 0.38 1.97 4.96
CA PRO A 52 -0.05 0.71 5.54
C PRO A 52 -1.51 0.45 5.20
N LEU A 53 -1.86 -0.81 4.91
CA LEU A 53 -3.24 -1.22 4.65
C LEU A 53 -3.76 -2.09 5.78
N THR A 54 -5.05 -1.96 6.09
CA THR A 54 -5.77 -2.91 6.93
C THR A 54 -6.91 -3.50 6.12
N LEU A 55 -6.91 -4.82 5.97
CA LEU A 55 -7.91 -5.57 5.22
C LEU A 55 -8.66 -6.52 6.14
N THR A 56 -9.93 -6.78 5.85
CA THR A 56 -10.79 -7.59 6.69
C THR A 56 -11.05 -8.93 6.03
N ARG A 57 -10.93 -10.03 6.79
CA ARG A 57 -11.28 -11.38 6.33
C ARG A 57 -12.73 -11.45 5.84
N GLY A 58 -12.96 -12.20 4.78
CA GLY A 58 -14.25 -12.32 4.12
C GLY A 58 -14.64 -11.13 3.23
N GLN A 59 -13.87 -10.04 3.23
CA GLN A 59 -14.09 -8.90 2.33
C GLN A 59 -13.31 -9.06 1.03
N SER A 60 -13.87 -8.50 -0.04
CA SER A 60 -13.20 -8.38 -1.34
C SER A 60 -12.62 -6.99 -1.48
N TYR A 61 -11.37 -6.87 -1.93
CA TYR A 61 -10.69 -5.61 -2.22
C TYR A 61 -10.23 -5.56 -3.67
N THR A 62 -10.23 -4.38 -4.27
CA THR A 62 -9.74 -4.16 -5.65
C THR A 62 -8.59 -3.16 -5.65
N PHE A 63 -7.48 -3.50 -6.30
CA PHE A 63 -6.37 -2.60 -6.58
C PHE A 63 -6.40 -2.24 -8.07
N GLN A 64 -6.81 -1.00 -8.35
CA GLN A 64 -7.00 -0.46 -9.69
C GLN A 64 -5.70 0.19 -10.17
N LEU A 65 -4.90 -0.55 -10.92
CA LEU A 65 -3.65 -0.06 -11.49
C LEU A 65 -3.95 0.93 -12.61
N GLN A 66 -3.34 2.11 -12.54
CA GLN A 66 -3.48 3.19 -13.52
C GLN A 66 -2.10 3.58 -14.04
N GLY A 67 -1.78 3.15 -15.26
CA GLY A 67 -0.54 3.51 -15.97
C GLY A 67 0.71 2.82 -15.43
N VAL A 68 0.57 1.73 -14.69
CA VAL A 68 1.71 1.02 -14.10
C VAL A 68 2.54 0.35 -15.21
N SER A 69 3.80 0.72 -15.38
CA SER A 69 4.62 0.12 -16.45
C SER A 69 4.99 -1.34 -16.15
N ALA A 70 5.40 -2.08 -17.18
CA ALA A 70 5.78 -3.50 -17.06
C ALA A 70 6.96 -3.76 -16.09
N ILE A 71 7.79 -2.74 -15.79
CA ILE A 71 8.90 -2.86 -14.84
C ILE A 71 8.44 -2.71 -13.38
N HIS A 72 7.16 -2.46 -13.13
CA HIS A 72 6.59 -2.40 -11.79
C HIS A 72 5.46 -3.42 -11.59
N PRO A 73 5.72 -4.74 -11.57
CA PRO A 73 4.68 -5.70 -11.19
C PRO A 73 4.22 -5.48 -9.74
N PHE A 74 2.92 -5.27 -9.52
CA PHE A 74 2.33 -5.09 -8.19
C PHE A 74 1.98 -6.45 -7.59
N ASN A 75 2.76 -6.90 -6.62
CA ASN A 75 2.56 -8.19 -5.94
C ASN A 75 1.89 -8.01 -4.58
N ILE A 76 1.04 -8.95 -4.19
CA ILE A 76 0.72 -9.26 -2.80
C ILE A 76 1.57 -10.48 -2.38
N ASN A 77 2.36 -10.33 -1.33
CA ASN A 77 3.35 -11.29 -0.88
C ASN A 77 3.20 -11.64 0.61
N THR A 78 3.64 -12.85 0.99
CA THR A 78 3.78 -13.28 2.39
C THR A 78 5.01 -12.69 3.07
N ILE A 79 6.09 -12.46 2.30
CA ILE A 79 7.35 -11.87 2.77
C ILE A 79 7.70 -10.68 1.88
N ASN A 80 8.07 -9.55 2.49
CA ASN A 80 8.47 -8.33 1.78
C ASN A 80 9.86 -8.43 1.14
N ILE A 81 9.99 -9.23 0.08
CA ILE A 81 11.21 -9.36 -0.72
C ILE A 81 10.82 -9.22 -2.20
N THR A 82 11.70 -8.64 -3.01
CA THR A 82 11.55 -8.53 -4.46
C THR A 82 11.51 -9.92 -5.13
N GLY A 83 11.04 -9.97 -6.36
CA GLY A 83 10.76 -11.20 -7.10
C GLY A 83 9.36 -11.74 -6.84
N ASN A 84 9.13 -12.96 -7.35
CA ASN A 84 7.79 -13.57 -7.40
C ASN A 84 7.65 -14.81 -6.49
N GLY A 85 8.73 -15.22 -5.82
CA GLY A 85 8.75 -16.46 -5.02
C GLY A 85 7.87 -16.42 -3.77
N ASN A 86 7.51 -15.23 -3.28
CA ASN A 86 6.73 -15.04 -2.06
C ASN A 86 5.28 -14.59 -2.34
N ARG A 87 4.79 -14.72 -3.58
CA ARG A 87 3.43 -14.30 -3.93
C ARG A 87 2.40 -15.07 -3.12
N TYR A 88 1.52 -14.34 -2.44
CA TYR A 88 0.33 -14.88 -1.82
C TYR A 88 -0.79 -14.89 -2.85
N ASN A 89 -1.17 -16.07 -3.34
CA ASN A 89 -2.17 -16.21 -4.41
C ASN A 89 -3.56 -16.65 -3.92
N SER A 90 -3.69 -17.06 -2.65
CA SER A 90 -4.99 -17.49 -2.13
C SER A 90 -5.96 -16.30 -2.07
N GLY A 91 -7.04 -16.37 -2.83
CA GLY A 91 -8.00 -15.27 -2.96
C GLY A 91 -7.54 -14.09 -3.82
N VAL A 92 -6.32 -14.10 -4.37
CA VAL A 92 -5.78 -13.02 -5.20
C VAL A 92 -5.87 -13.38 -6.69
N THR A 93 -6.55 -12.54 -7.46
CA THR A 93 -6.60 -12.64 -8.93
C THR A 93 -5.69 -11.61 -9.55
N ASN A 94 -4.97 -11.99 -10.62
CA ASN A 94 -4.06 -11.12 -11.37
C ASN A 94 -2.85 -10.62 -10.55
N ASN A 95 -2.37 -11.41 -9.58
CA ASN A 95 -1.24 -11.03 -8.74
C ASN A 95 0.02 -10.74 -9.59
N GLY A 96 0.64 -9.58 -9.39
CA GLY A 96 1.78 -9.13 -10.18
C GLY A 96 1.43 -8.46 -11.51
N ALA A 97 0.19 -8.01 -11.67
CA ALA A 97 -0.21 -7.29 -12.86
C ALA A 97 0.49 -5.94 -13.02
N THR A 98 0.42 -5.43 -14.24
CA THR A 98 0.89 -4.11 -14.67
C THR A 98 -0.10 -3.52 -15.67
N GLY A 99 0.01 -2.24 -15.98
CA GLY A 99 -0.78 -1.53 -16.98
C GLY A 99 -1.99 -0.83 -16.38
N ASN A 100 -3.05 -0.73 -17.19
CA ASN A 100 -4.37 -0.25 -16.77
C ASN A 100 -5.26 -1.47 -16.52
N THR A 101 -5.27 -1.98 -15.28
CA THR A 101 -5.93 -3.24 -14.94
C THR A 101 -6.28 -3.31 -13.46
N ALA A 102 -6.88 -4.42 -13.05
CA ALA A 102 -7.30 -4.65 -11.67
C ALA A 102 -6.62 -5.90 -11.11
N ILE A 103 -6.25 -5.83 -9.83
CA ILE A 103 -5.95 -7.00 -8.99
C ILE A 103 -7.08 -7.07 -7.95
N THR A 104 -7.71 -8.23 -7.82
CA THR A 104 -8.74 -8.42 -6.78
C THR A 104 -8.21 -9.35 -5.70
N PHE A 105 -8.52 -9.04 -4.44
CA PHE A 105 -8.19 -9.86 -3.30
C PHE A 105 -9.44 -10.10 -2.46
N VAL A 106 -10.01 -11.30 -2.60
CA VAL A 106 -11.03 -11.82 -1.68
C VAL A 106 -10.29 -12.43 -0.50
N VAL A 107 -10.28 -11.76 0.65
CA VAL A 107 -9.47 -12.15 1.80
C VAL A 107 -10.02 -13.44 2.41
N PRO A 108 -9.32 -14.58 2.34
CA PRO A 108 -9.80 -15.82 2.94
C PRO A 108 -9.91 -15.72 4.47
N ASN A 109 -10.80 -16.52 5.06
CA ASN A 109 -10.94 -16.57 6.53
C ASN A 109 -9.70 -17.13 7.23
N ASP A 110 -8.85 -17.87 6.53
CA ASP A 110 -7.58 -18.41 7.00
C ASP A 110 -6.37 -17.61 6.51
N ALA A 111 -6.58 -16.42 5.93
CA ALA A 111 -5.48 -15.55 5.52
C ALA A 111 -4.54 -15.25 6.70
N PRO A 112 -3.21 -15.18 6.50
CA PRO A 112 -2.28 -14.73 7.53
C PRO A 112 -2.61 -13.31 8.03
N ASP A 113 -2.34 -13.01 9.30
CA ASP A 113 -2.53 -11.67 9.89
C ASP A 113 -1.61 -10.61 9.24
N SER A 114 -0.48 -11.03 8.67
CA SER A 114 0.52 -10.16 8.07
C SER A 114 0.79 -10.58 6.63
N LEU A 115 0.57 -9.64 5.71
CA LEU A 115 0.96 -9.72 4.31
C LEU A 115 1.65 -8.41 3.91
N HIS A 116 2.11 -8.34 2.68
CA HIS A 116 2.73 -7.14 2.11
C HIS A 116 2.22 -6.92 0.69
N TYR A 117 2.12 -5.67 0.27
CA TYR A 117 2.19 -5.37 -1.16
C TYR A 117 3.60 -4.87 -1.47
N ASN A 118 4.16 -5.27 -2.61
CA ASN A 118 5.44 -4.75 -3.06
C ASN A 118 5.61 -4.84 -4.57
N CYS A 119 6.58 -4.09 -5.10
CA CYS A 119 7.01 -4.23 -6.48
C CYS A 119 7.93 -5.44 -6.61
N ALA A 120 7.72 -6.27 -7.64
CA ALA A 120 8.62 -7.39 -7.91
C ALA A 120 10.07 -6.96 -8.21
N ASN A 121 10.29 -5.74 -8.70
CA ASN A 121 11.61 -5.32 -9.18
C ASN A 121 12.29 -4.28 -8.29
N HIS A 122 11.53 -3.53 -7.48
CA HIS A 122 12.04 -2.37 -6.73
C HIS A 122 11.70 -2.48 -5.24
N GLY A 123 12.73 -2.66 -4.40
CA GLY A 123 12.54 -2.92 -2.98
C GLY A 123 11.94 -1.77 -2.17
N LEU A 124 12.01 -0.52 -2.65
CA LEU A 124 11.45 0.65 -1.97
C LEU A 124 9.94 0.80 -2.16
N MET A 125 9.37 0.15 -3.17
CA MET A 125 7.95 0.21 -3.49
C MET A 125 7.22 -0.89 -2.73
N ASN A 126 6.87 -0.65 -1.47
CA ASN A 126 6.22 -1.65 -0.62
C ASN A 126 5.43 -1.02 0.53
N GLY A 127 4.52 -1.80 1.11
CA GLY A 127 3.90 -1.47 2.39
C GLY A 127 3.29 -2.70 3.07
N PRO A 128 3.11 -2.64 4.40
CA PRO A 128 2.49 -3.72 5.15
C PRO A 128 0.99 -3.78 4.91
N ILE A 129 0.46 -5.00 4.96
CA ILE A 129 -0.96 -5.30 4.98
C ILE A 129 -1.25 -6.04 6.29
N THR A 130 -2.05 -5.43 7.16
CA THR A 130 -2.59 -6.08 8.36
C THR A 130 -3.94 -6.68 8.01
N VAL A 131 -4.13 -7.97 8.26
CA VAL A 131 -5.40 -8.65 8.05
C VAL A 131 -6.10 -8.83 9.40
N VAL A 132 -7.33 -8.34 9.50
CA VAL A 132 -8.15 -8.39 10.72
C VAL A 132 -9.40 -9.23 10.51
N ASN A 133 -9.98 -9.69 11.61
CA ASN A 133 -11.32 -10.28 11.57
C ASN A 133 -12.36 -9.18 11.39
N GLY A 134 -13.42 -9.47 10.66
CA GLY A 134 -14.59 -8.60 10.68
C GLY A 134 -15.14 -8.51 12.10
N VAL A 135 -15.69 -7.35 12.45
CA VAL A 135 -16.57 -7.28 13.62
C VAL A 135 -17.77 -8.14 13.26
N VAL A 136 -17.79 -9.38 13.75
CA VAL A 136 -19.06 -10.08 13.89
C VAL A 136 -19.78 -9.28 14.96
N ASP A 137 -20.83 -8.55 14.56
CA ASP A 137 -21.69 -7.89 15.54
C ASP A 137 -22.09 -8.95 16.55
N ALA A 138 -21.55 -8.86 17.77
CA ALA A 138 -21.71 -9.84 18.84
C ALA A 138 -23.17 -9.95 19.33
N ILE A 139 -24.09 -9.28 18.64
CA ILE A 139 -25.52 -9.17 18.92
C ILE A 139 -26.31 -10.39 18.40
N PHE A 140 -25.65 -11.35 17.72
CA PHE A 140 -26.29 -12.61 17.29
C PHE A 140 -25.64 -13.87 17.88
N ALA A 141 -24.72 -13.73 18.84
CA ALA A 141 -24.03 -14.88 19.43
C ALA A 141 -24.58 -15.31 20.80
N ASP A 142 -25.55 -14.58 21.38
CA ASP A 142 -26.09 -14.86 22.71
C ASP A 142 -27.60 -15.16 22.79
N ASP A 143 -28.36 -15.22 21.68
CA ASP A 143 -29.82 -15.48 21.72
C ASP A 143 -30.29 -16.70 20.92
N PHE A 144 -29.70 -17.86 21.17
CA PHE A 144 -30.43 -19.10 20.91
C PHE A 144 -30.38 -20.02 22.12
N GLU A 145 -31.06 -19.58 23.18
CA GLU A 145 -31.57 -20.48 24.20
C GLU A 145 -32.93 -21.04 23.70
N VAL A 146 -32.95 -22.33 23.35
CA VAL A 146 -34.16 -23.18 23.35
C VAL A 146 -33.90 -24.47 24.10
#